data_AF-A0A967CL85-F1
#
_entry.id   AF-A0A967CL85-F1
#
_cell.length_a   1.000
_cell.length_b   1.000
_cell.length_c   1.000
_cell.angle_alpha   90.00
_cell.angle_beta   90.00
_cell.angle_gamma   90.00
#
_symmetry.space_group_name_H-M   'P 1'
#
loop_
_entity.id
_entity.type
_entity.pdbx_description
1 polymer ?
#
loop_
_entity_poly.entity_id
_entity_poly.type
_entity_poly.pdbx_seq_one_letter_code
_entity_poly.pdbx_strand_id
1 'polypeptide(L)'
;MRIHTKKIGEAMRHWRDAGVSGDQSTAACVALSVMSGDSYTAELLRLVREAGADRVGVTTAEPLVRARAALEARTAQGHVDTMQFTFRNPERSTTPTMSVPGARSIIVAARSYYASDVGGASDAVPARIARYAWRDHYEPLRDALRVAAQRLKRDGHRATVFADDNSIVDREVAYRAGLGWYGKNANLLLEGLGSWFVLGCLVTTAELTTTEREVADGCGSCRRCIDACPTAAIVEPGVVDARRCLAWLLQKPGTFDPQYRVALGTRIYGCDDCQEACPPTMRRALDRTVGDERTTVDAIELLTASDARVLELVGEWYVADRNPRWVRRNALLVLGNSGVRNDDVVTVLARYLHGDDELLREHAQWAAQRLGLSVSVASECVP
;
A
#
# COMPACT_ATOMS: atom_id res chain seq x y z
N MET A 1 -8.30 5.02 -46.21
CA MET A 1 -9.30 6.08 -45.93
C MET A 1 -10.35 6.24 -47.05
N ARG A 2 -10.94 5.15 -47.59
CA ARG A 2 -12.01 5.22 -48.62
C ARG A 2 -13.14 4.18 -48.46
N ILE A 3 -13.15 3.43 -47.35
CA ILE A 3 -14.13 2.35 -47.10
C ILE A 3 -15.10 2.71 -45.96
N HIS A 4 -14.80 3.73 -45.14
CA HIS A 4 -15.62 4.14 -43.99
C HIS A 4 -16.65 5.26 -44.28
N THR A 5 -16.65 5.84 -45.49
CA THR A 5 -17.62 6.89 -45.86
C THR A 5 -18.97 6.33 -46.33
N LYS A 6 -19.06 5.05 -46.70
CA LYS A 6 -20.33 4.43 -47.14
C LYS A 6 -21.30 4.12 -45.98
N LYS A 7 -20.80 3.77 -44.79
CA LYS A 7 -21.65 3.46 -43.62
C LYS A 7 -22.29 4.69 -42.96
N ILE A 8 -21.71 5.87 -43.15
CA ILE A 8 -22.25 7.14 -42.61
C ILE A 8 -23.49 7.59 -43.42
N GLY A 9 -23.51 7.33 -44.73
CA GLY A 9 -24.64 7.71 -45.59
C GLY A 9 -25.93 6.89 -45.37
N GLU A 10 -25.83 5.68 -44.80
CA GLU A 10 -26.99 4.82 -44.52
C GLU A 10 -27.63 5.15 -43.17
N ALA A 11 -26.83 5.48 -42.14
CA ALA A 11 -27.33 5.88 -40.82
C ALA A 11 -28.08 7.23 -40.85
N MET A 12 -27.68 8.16 -41.72
CA MET A 12 -28.35 9.46 -41.87
C MET A 12 -29.69 9.38 -42.62
N ARG A 13 -29.93 8.32 -43.41
CA ARG A 13 -31.24 8.12 -44.09
C ARG A 13 -32.31 7.64 -43.12
N HIS A 14 -31.97 6.75 -42.18
CA HIS A 14 -32.88 6.27 -41.15
C HIS A 14 -33.35 7.37 -40.17
N TRP A 15 -32.56 8.43 -39.99
CA TRP A 15 -32.91 9.56 -39.12
C TRP A 15 -33.87 10.57 -39.77
N ARG A 16 -33.93 10.65 -41.11
CA ARG A 16 -34.87 11.56 -41.80
C ARG A 16 -36.30 11.02 -41.81
N ASP A 17 -36.46 9.70 -41.74
CA ASP A 17 -37.77 9.05 -41.80
C ASP A 17 -38.50 9.04 -40.42
N ALA A 18 -37.84 9.47 -39.35
CA ALA A 18 -38.39 9.45 -37.98
C ALA A 18 -39.06 10.75 -37.50
N GLY A 19 -39.13 11.80 -38.33
CA GLY A 19 -39.96 12.98 -38.05
C GLY A 19 -39.63 13.80 -36.78
N VAL A 20 -38.45 13.61 -36.17
CA VAL A 20 -38.05 14.38 -34.97
C VAL A 20 -37.38 15.69 -35.38
N SER A 21 -38.13 16.79 -35.30
CA SER A 21 -37.59 18.15 -35.35
C SER A 21 -36.88 18.47 -34.02
N GLY A 22 -35.71 17.87 -33.80
CA GLY A 22 -34.79 18.21 -32.72
C GLY A 22 -33.63 19.03 -33.28
N ASP A 23 -33.31 20.14 -32.61
CA ASP A 23 -32.28 21.09 -32.98
C ASP A 23 -30.91 20.41 -33.21
N GLN A 24 -30.47 20.34 -34.48
CA GLN A 24 -29.23 19.68 -34.89
C GLN A 24 -27.98 20.36 -34.31
N SER A 25 -28.10 21.61 -33.84
CA SER A 25 -27.06 22.39 -33.17
C SER A 25 -26.68 21.82 -31.81
N THR A 26 -27.67 21.43 -31.00
CA THR A 26 -27.43 20.92 -29.64
C THR A 26 -26.79 19.54 -29.64
N ALA A 27 -27.21 18.65 -30.55
CA ALA A 27 -26.60 17.32 -30.70
C ALA A 27 -25.14 17.39 -31.20
N ALA A 28 -24.83 18.32 -32.11
CA ALA A 28 -23.47 18.54 -32.60
C ALA A 28 -22.54 19.16 -31.53
N CYS A 29 -23.03 20.13 -30.74
CA CYS A 29 -22.28 20.70 -29.62
C CYS A 29 -22.00 19.66 -28.52
N VAL A 30 -22.98 18.81 -28.18
CA VAL A 30 -22.77 17.71 -27.22
C VAL A 30 -21.75 16.71 -27.77
N ALA A 31 -21.83 16.32 -29.05
CA ALA A 31 -20.86 15.42 -29.67
C ALA A 31 -19.44 16.00 -29.72
N LEU A 32 -19.27 17.28 -30.05
CA LEU A 32 -17.97 17.97 -30.05
C LEU A 32 -17.38 18.12 -28.64
N SER A 33 -18.22 18.43 -27.65
CA SER A 33 -17.82 18.50 -26.23
C SER A 33 -17.37 17.13 -25.70
N VAL A 34 -18.12 16.06 -26.01
CA VAL A 34 -17.77 14.68 -25.64
C VAL A 34 -16.46 14.24 -26.31
N MET A 35 -16.28 14.53 -27.60
CA MET A 35 -15.01 14.22 -28.30
C MET A 35 -13.81 15.01 -27.76
N SER A 36 -14.01 16.24 -27.28
CA SER A 36 -12.95 17.01 -26.61
C SER A 36 -12.61 16.51 -25.20
N GLY A 37 -13.61 16.03 -24.45
CA GLY A 37 -13.43 15.50 -23.08
C GLY A 37 -12.68 14.16 -23.05
N ASP A 38 -12.96 13.27 -24.01
CA ASP A 38 -12.25 12.01 -24.17
C ASP A 38 -10.78 12.24 -24.56
N SER A 39 -10.54 13.21 -25.46
CA SER A 39 -9.21 13.66 -25.86
C SER A 39 -8.42 14.21 -24.65
N TYR A 40 -9.03 15.08 -23.85
CA TYR A 40 -8.38 15.70 -22.70
C TYR A 40 -8.04 14.68 -21.61
N THR A 41 -8.99 13.80 -21.29
CA THR A 41 -8.76 12.72 -20.32
C THR A 41 -7.62 11.80 -20.79
N ALA A 42 -7.63 11.40 -22.06
CA ALA A 42 -6.58 10.57 -22.64
C ALA A 42 -5.19 11.26 -22.58
N GLU A 43 -5.13 12.57 -22.81
CA GLU A 43 -3.90 13.36 -22.66
C GLU A 43 -3.36 13.30 -21.22
N LEU A 44 -4.21 13.57 -20.22
CA LEU A 44 -3.81 13.53 -18.81
C LEU A 44 -3.30 12.14 -18.41
N LEU A 45 -4.00 11.08 -18.80
CA LEU A 45 -3.58 9.70 -18.54
C LEU A 45 -2.25 9.36 -19.22
N ARG A 46 -2.02 9.86 -20.45
CA ARG A 46 -0.74 9.70 -21.16
C ARG A 46 0.39 10.38 -20.40
N LEU A 47 0.20 11.60 -19.93
CA LEU A 47 1.20 12.34 -19.13
C LEU A 47 1.61 11.56 -17.87
N VAL A 48 0.64 11.01 -17.13
CA VAL A 48 0.92 10.23 -15.91
C VAL A 48 1.68 8.93 -16.22
N ARG A 49 1.36 8.25 -17.33
CA ARG A 49 2.09 7.05 -17.77
C ARG A 49 3.52 7.37 -18.18
N GLU A 50 3.71 8.41 -18.99
CA GLU A 50 5.04 8.86 -19.44
C GLU A 50 5.93 9.31 -18.28
N ALA A 51 5.32 9.83 -17.21
CA ALA A 51 6.02 10.20 -15.98
C ALA A 51 6.28 9.01 -15.02
N GLY A 52 5.92 7.78 -15.41
CA GLY A 52 6.39 6.55 -14.73
C GLY A 52 5.32 5.69 -14.06
N ALA A 53 4.03 5.99 -14.22
CA ALA A 53 2.96 5.10 -13.75
C ALA A 53 2.75 3.89 -14.69
N ASP A 54 2.59 2.70 -14.12
CA ASP A 54 2.42 1.44 -14.87
C ASP A 54 0.97 1.18 -15.28
N ARG A 55 0.03 1.64 -14.45
CA ARG A 55 -1.41 1.58 -14.73
C ARG A 55 -2.04 2.88 -14.28
N VAL A 56 -3.04 3.31 -15.05
CA VAL A 56 -3.84 4.49 -14.74
C VAL A 56 -5.29 4.24 -15.15
N GLY A 57 -6.22 4.90 -14.47
CA GLY A 57 -7.65 4.86 -14.74
C GLY A 57 -8.34 6.08 -14.15
N VAL A 58 -9.63 6.23 -14.43
CA VAL A 58 -10.45 7.35 -13.96
C VAL A 58 -11.75 6.84 -13.37
N THR A 59 -12.15 7.39 -12.22
CA THR A 59 -13.47 7.17 -11.61
C THR A 59 -14.11 8.49 -11.19
N THR A 60 -15.41 8.51 -10.91
CA THR A 60 -16.09 9.66 -10.32
C THR A 60 -15.60 9.93 -8.89
N ALA A 61 -15.76 11.17 -8.42
CA ALA A 61 -15.48 11.59 -7.05
C ALA A 61 -16.67 11.38 -6.08
N GLU A 62 -17.66 10.56 -6.47
CA GLU A 62 -18.78 10.19 -5.60
C GLU A 62 -18.31 9.41 -4.36
N PRO A 63 -19.09 9.42 -3.26
CA PRO A 63 -18.76 8.69 -2.05
C PRO A 63 -18.44 7.21 -2.30
N LEU A 64 -17.38 6.72 -1.64
CA LEU A 64 -16.89 5.35 -1.70
C LEU A 64 -17.71 4.43 -0.78
N VAL A 65 -19.00 4.26 -1.10
CA VAL A 65 -19.99 3.60 -0.24
C VAL A 65 -19.59 2.18 0.19
N ARG A 66 -18.99 1.39 -0.71
CA ARG A 66 -18.50 0.03 -0.43
C ARG A 66 -17.38 0.06 0.61
N ALA A 67 -16.40 0.95 0.44
CA ALA A 67 -15.31 1.09 1.40
C ALA A 67 -15.81 1.61 2.76
N ARG A 68 -16.77 2.54 2.78
CA ARG A 68 -17.36 3.05 4.02
C ARG A 68 -18.01 1.93 4.83
N ALA A 69 -18.88 1.14 4.18
CA ALA A 69 -19.52 0.00 4.81
C ALA A 69 -18.50 -1.04 5.32
N ALA A 70 -17.43 -1.30 4.55
CA ALA A 70 -16.38 -2.22 4.96
C ALA A 70 -15.58 -1.72 6.18
N LEU A 71 -15.27 -0.42 6.26
CA LEU A 71 -14.59 0.18 7.40
C LEU A 71 -15.45 0.07 8.67
N GLU A 72 -16.73 0.44 8.58
CA GLU A 72 -17.69 0.38 9.68
C GLU A 72 -17.91 -1.06 10.17
N ALA A 73 -18.08 -2.00 9.24
CA ALA A 73 -18.26 -3.41 9.57
C ALA A 73 -17.03 -4.00 10.29
N ARG A 74 -15.81 -3.69 9.82
CA ARG A 74 -14.57 -4.16 10.45
C ARG A 74 -14.39 -3.59 11.86
N THR A 75 -14.76 -2.33 12.07
CA THR A 75 -14.78 -1.74 13.42
C THR A 75 -15.79 -2.47 14.31
N ALA A 76 -17.01 -2.68 13.83
CA ALA A 76 -18.07 -3.36 14.59
C ALA A 76 -17.72 -4.82 14.95
N GLN A 77 -16.99 -5.52 14.05
CA GLN A 77 -16.51 -6.89 14.25
C GLN A 77 -15.24 -6.98 15.11
N GLY A 78 -14.68 -5.84 15.53
CA GLY A 78 -13.45 -5.82 16.33
C GLY A 78 -12.20 -6.26 15.56
N HIS A 79 -12.17 -6.06 14.24
CA HIS A 79 -11.01 -6.35 13.38
C HIS A 79 -10.04 -5.17 13.27
N VAL A 80 -10.31 -4.09 14.00
CA VAL A 80 -9.43 -2.93 14.16
C VAL A 80 -8.63 -3.01 15.45
N ASP A 81 -7.53 -2.27 15.53
CA ASP A 81 -6.66 -2.19 16.70
C ASP A 81 -6.39 -0.70 16.99
N THR A 82 -5.31 -0.36 17.71
CA THR A 82 -5.11 0.97 18.28
C THR A 82 -4.76 2.08 17.27
N MET A 83 -4.02 1.76 16.20
CA MET A 83 -3.72 2.76 15.16
C MET A 83 -5.01 3.11 14.40
N GLN A 84 -5.28 4.41 14.24
CA GLN A 84 -6.61 4.85 13.81
C GLN A 84 -6.77 4.96 12.28
N PHE A 85 -5.74 5.38 11.54
CA PHE A 85 -5.74 5.55 10.08
C PHE A 85 -7.09 6.02 9.49
N THR A 86 -7.62 5.32 8.47
CA THR A 86 -8.94 5.59 7.87
C THR A 86 -10.12 5.21 8.77
N PHE A 87 -9.90 4.41 9.82
CA PHE A 87 -10.93 4.10 10.84
C PHE A 87 -11.23 5.29 11.76
N ARG A 88 -10.32 6.28 11.87
CA ARG A 88 -10.53 7.49 12.69
C ARG A 88 -11.74 8.29 12.23
N ASN A 89 -11.90 8.43 10.91
CA ASN A 89 -12.99 9.17 10.29
C ASN A 89 -13.32 8.54 8.93
N PRO A 90 -14.07 7.42 8.93
CA PRO A 90 -14.42 6.70 7.70
C PRO A 90 -15.16 7.58 6.70
N GLU A 91 -16.01 8.51 7.16
CA GLU A 91 -16.76 9.43 6.30
C GLU A 91 -15.81 10.32 5.49
N ARG A 92 -14.82 10.95 6.15
CA ARG A 92 -13.80 11.76 5.48
C ARG A 92 -13.00 10.93 4.48
N SER A 93 -12.52 9.75 4.90
CA SER A 93 -11.70 8.88 4.04
C SER A 93 -12.45 8.34 2.82
N THR A 94 -13.78 8.39 2.83
CA THR A 94 -14.63 7.83 1.77
C THR A 94 -15.45 8.88 1.01
N THR A 95 -15.28 10.16 1.33
CA THR A 95 -16.00 11.26 0.69
C THR A 95 -15.00 12.24 0.07
N PRO A 96 -14.57 12.02 -1.20
CA PRO A 96 -13.52 12.83 -1.84
C PRO A 96 -13.79 14.34 -1.79
N THR A 97 -15.05 14.75 -1.82
CA THR A 97 -15.47 16.16 -1.75
C THR A 97 -15.21 16.83 -0.40
N MET A 98 -15.02 16.08 0.70
CA MET A 98 -14.60 16.63 1.99
C MET A 98 -13.12 17.05 1.98
N SER A 99 -12.29 16.34 1.21
CA SER A 99 -10.86 16.61 1.07
C SER A 99 -10.57 17.61 -0.06
N VAL A 100 -11.37 17.57 -1.13
CA VAL A 100 -11.30 18.52 -2.25
C VAL A 100 -12.72 19.00 -2.57
N PRO A 101 -13.15 20.15 -2.01
CA PRO A 101 -14.49 20.69 -2.27
C PRO A 101 -14.80 20.77 -3.77
N GLY A 102 -15.99 20.33 -4.16
CA GLY A 102 -16.45 20.32 -5.56
C GLY A 102 -15.76 19.30 -6.48
N ALA A 103 -15.03 18.32 -5.94
CA ALA A 103 -14.46 17.24 -6.73
C ALA A 103 -15.52 16.55 -7.60
N ARG A 104 -15.13 16.20 -8.84
CA ARG A 104 -15.96 15.53 -9.85
C ARG A 104 -15.36 14.21 -10.30
N SER A 105 -14.03 14.17 -10.44
CA SER A 105 -13.31 13.02 -10.97
C SER A 105 -12.05 12.71 -10.16
N ILE A 106 -11.57 11.48 -10.30
CA ILE A 106 -10.34 11.00 -9.68
C ILE A 106 -9.52 10.26 -10.75
N ILE A 107 -8.32 10.75 -11.05
CA ILE A 107 -7.32 9.98 -11.80
C ILE A 107 -6.59 9.08 -10.81
N VAL A 108 -6.55 7.79 -11.05
CA VAL A 108 -5.87 6.81 -10.19
C VAL A 108 -4.66 6.27 -10.94
N ALA A 109 -3.55 6.08 -10.22
CA ALA A 109 -2.33 5.53 -10.77
C ALA A 109 -1.76 4.44 -9.87
N ALA A 110 -1.11 3.47 -10.49
CA ALA A 110 -0.37 2.42 -9.81
C ALA A 110 1.03 2.32 -10.41
N ARG A 111 2.03 2.10 -9.55
CA ARG A 111 3.42 1.92 -9.94
C ARG A 111 4.00 0.73 -9.21
N SER A 112 4.67 -0.15 -9.95
CA SER A 112 5.28 -1.34 -9.38
C SER A 112 6.35 -0.94 -8.36
N TYR A 113 6.46 -1.72 -7.29
CA TYR A 113 7.60 -1.70 -6.39
C TYR A 113 8.32 -3.05 -6.33
N TYR A 114 7.92 -4.00 -7.18
CA TYR A 114 8.60 -5.29 -7.21
C TYR A 114 10.06 -5.11 -7.62
N ALA A 115 10.95 -5.59 -6.76
CA ALA A 115 12.35 -5.76 -7.06
C ALA A 115 12.73 -7.20 -6.69
N SER A 116 13.51 -7.82 -7.58
CA SER A 116 14.17 -9.09 -7.32
C SER A 116 15.17 -8.93 -6.19
N ASP A 117 15.39 -10.00 -5.44
CA ASP A 117 16.35 -9.98 -4.34
C ASP A 117 17.76 -9.93 -4.92
N VAL A 118 18.36 -8.74 -4.90
CA VAL A 118 19.76 -8.51 -5.24
C VAL A 118 20.57 -8.70 -3.96
N GLY A 119 20.75 -9.96 -3.56
CA GLY A 119 21.38 -10.31 -2.29
C GLY A 119 22.62 -9.47 -1.99
N GLY A 120 22.77 -9.00 -0.75
CA GLY A 120 23.77 -7.94 -0.51
C GLY A 120 23.84 -7.37 0.90
N ALA A 121 23.72 -8.19 1.95
CA ALA A 121 24.08 -7.72 3.28
C ALA A 121 24.90 -8.75 4.04
N SER A 122 26.05 -8.31 4.56
CA SER A 122 26.88 -9.04 5.53
C SER A 122 26.45 -8.69 6.96
N ASP A 123 25.14 -8.58 7.20
CA ASP A 123 24.60 -8.24 8.51
C ASP A 123 24.91 -9.35 9.52
N ALA A 124 25.28 -8.98 10.74
CA ALA A 124 25.54 -9.96 11.79
C ALA A 124 24.27 -10.75 12.13
N VAL A 125 23.14 -10.03 12.24
CA VAL A 125 21.80 -10.63 12.35
C VAL A 125 20.84 -9.94 11.38
N PRO A 126 20.65 -10.48 10.17
CA PRO A 126 19.82 -9.85 9.15
C PRO A 126 18.34 -9.84 9.54
N ALA A 127 17.77 -8.64 9.57
CA ALA A 127 16.36 -8.40 9.88
C ALA A 127 15.61 -8.00 8.60
N ARG A 128 14.67 -8.84 8.16
CA ARG A 128 13.97 -8.72 6.87
C ARG A 128 12.99 -7.56 6.85
N ILE A 129 13.05 -6.77 5.79
CA ILE A 129 12.15 -5.65 5.51
C ILE A 129 11.18 -6.09 4.41
N ALA A 130 9.89 -5.76 4.52
CA ALA A 130 8.94 -5.96 3.43
C ALA A 130 9.28 -5.06 2.23
N ARG A 131 9.07 -5.55 1.00
CA ARG A 131 9.51 -4.91 -0.26
C ARG A 131 9.01 -3.49 -0.45
N TYR A 132 7.79 -3.21 0.03
CA TYR A 132 7.21 -1.86 -0.05
C TYR A 132 7.96 -0.83 0.80
N ALA A 133 8.86 -1.25 1.69
CA ALA A 133 9.59 -0.41 2.62
C ALA A 133 11.11 -0.42 2.39
N TRP A 134 11.58 -1.04 1.29
CA TRP A 134 13.00 -1.02 0.90
C TRP A 134 13.49 0.38 0.50
N ARG A 135 12.58 1.22 -0.01
CA ARG A 135 12.81 2.62 -0.41
C ARG A 135 11.47 3.35 -0.52
N ASP A 136 11.53 4.66 -0.76
CA ASP A 136 10.33 5.44 -1.06
C ASP A 136 9.82 5.14 -2.48
N HIS A 137 8.76 4.35 -2.55
CA HIS A 137 8.06 4.03 -3.80
C HIS A 137 6.95 5.04 -4.14
N TYR A 138 6.51 5.84 -3.16
CA TYR A 138 5.39 6.76 -3.32
C TYR A 138 5.80 8.09 -3.94
N GLU A 139 7.00 8.61 -3.67
CA GLU A 139 7.42 9.89 -4.27
C GLU A 139 7.46 9.85 -5.81
N PRO A 140 8.03 8.81 -6.47
CA PRO A 140 7.94 8.70 -7.92
C PRO A 140 6.50 8.62 -8.46
N LEU A 141 5.58 8.01 -7.69
CA LEU A 141 4.16 7.96 -8.06
C LEU A 141 3.49 9.34 -7.89
N ARG A 142 3.83 10.08 -6.84
CA ARG A 142 3.37 11.47 -6.63
C ARG A 142 3.85 12.36 -7.76
N ASP A 143 5.11 12.25 -8.16
CA ASP A 143 5.66 13.01 -9.29
C ASP A 143 4.90 12.71 -10.59
N ALA A 144 4.62 11.44 -10.87
CA ALA A 144 3.83 11.07 -12.03
C ALA A 144 2.43 11.71 -12.04
N LEU A 145 1.74 11.72 -10.89
CA LEU A 145 0.43 12.36 -10.74
C LEU A 145 0.50 13.90 -10.77
N ARG A 146 1.58 14.51 -10.25
CA ARG A 146 1.78 15.96 -10.23
C ARG A 146 1.82 16.55 -11.63
N VAL A 147 2.29 15.82 -12.65
CA VAL A 147 2.28 16.30 -14.05
C VAL A 147 0.85 16.59 -14.53
N ALA A 148 -0.09 15.65 -14.33
CA ALA A 148 -1.50 15.88 -14.65
C ALA A 148 -2.13 16.95 -13.75
N ALA A 149 -1.76 16.99 -12.47
CA ALA A 149 -2.26 18.01 -11.54
C ALA A 149 -1.87 19.43 -11.98
N GLN A 150 -0.63 19.62 -12.46
CA GLN A 150 -0.17 20.90 -12.97
C GLN A 150 -0.93 21.32 -14.23
N ARG A 151 -1.20 20.38 -15.15
CA ARG A 151 -2.02 20.65 -16.34
C ARG A 151 -3.44 21.08 -15.96
N LEU A 152 -4.11 20.31 -15.12
CA LEU A 152 -5.46 20.62 -14.63
C LEU A 152 -5.53 21.99 -13.94
N LYS A 153 -4.52 22.35 -13.14
CA LYS A 153 -4.45 23.66 -12.47
C LYS A 153 -4.29 24.81 -13.46
N ARG A 154 -3.48 24.66 -14.52
CA ARG A 154 -3.34 25.66 -15.59
C ARG A 154 -4.65 25.87 -16.34
N ASP A 155 -5.44 24.82 -16.46
CA ASP A 155 -6.76 24.84 -17.11
C ASP A 155 -7.89 25.29 -16.16
N GLY A 156 -7.55 25.74 -14.94
CA GLY A 156 -8.49 26.37 -14.00
C GLY A 156 -9.18 25.42 -13.01
N HIS A 157 -8.78 24.15 -12.96
CA HIS A 157 -9.35 23.17 -12.03
C HIS A 157 -8.57 23.06 -10.72
N ARG A 158 -9.26 22.72 -9.63
CA ARG A 158 -8.58 22.24 -8.41
C ARG A 158 -8.11 20.81 -8.65
N ALA A 159 -6.90 20.49 -8.20
CA ALA A 159 -6.32 19.17 -8.37
C ALA A 159 -5.34 18.87 -7.22
N THR A 160 -5.63 17.84 -6.42
CA THR A 160 -4.83 17.44 -5.25
C THR A 160 -4.43 15.98 -5.35
N VAL A 161 -3.13 15.72 -5.18
CA VAL A 161 -2.55 14.37 -5.19
C VAL A 161 -2.60 13.78 -3.79
N PHE A 162 -3.03 12.52 -3.69
CA PHE A 162 -3.02 11.70 -2.48
C PHE A 162 -2.32 10.37 -2.77
N ALA A 163 -1.50 9.90 -1.84
CA ALA A 163 -0.86 8.59 -1.91
C ALA A 163 -0.47 8.16 -0.49
N ASP A 164 -1.03 7.02 -0.04
CA ASP A 164 -0.94 6.55 1.35
C ASP A 164 -1.43 7.59 2.37
N ASP A 165 -2.56 8.25 2.05
CA ASP A 165 -3.14 9.33 2.86
C ASP A 165 -4.52 8.95 3.38
N ASN A 166 -4.81 9.27 4.65
CA ASN A 166 -6.09 8.95 5.29
C ASN A 166 -7.31 9.72 4.72
N SER A 167 -7.11 10.63 3.78
CA SER A 167 -8.15 11.39 3.09
C SER A 167 -8.89 10.58 2.02
N ILE A 168 -8.36 9.42 1.63
CA ILE A 168 -8.95 8.59 0.58
C ILE A 168 -8.62 7.10 0.77
N VAL A 169 -9.50 6.20 0.33
CA VAL A 169 -9.22 4.76 0.32
C VAL A 169 -8.63 4.35 -1.03
N ASP A 170 -7.29 4.37 -1.14
CA ASP A 170 -6.56 4.16 -2.41
C ASP A 170 -6.96 2.89 -3.16
N ARG A 171 -7.13 1.77 -2.44
CA ARG A 171 -7.55 0.50 -3.06
C ARG A 171 -8.95 0.57 -3.66
N GLU A 172 -9.86 1.34 -3.06
CA GLU A 172 -11.25 1.44 -3.52
C GLU A 172 -11.35 2.32 -4.75
N VAL A 173 -10.63 3.45 -4.78
CA VAL A 173 -10.61 4.30 -5.98
C VAL A 173 -9.97 3.56 -7.16
N ALA A 174 -8.92 2.78 -6.92
CA ALA A 174 -8.30 1.95 -7.95
C ALA A 174 -9.23 0.82 -8.43
N TYR A 175 -9.97 0.17 -7.52
CA TYR A 175 -11.02 -0.79 -7.90
C TYR A 175 -12.10 -0.15 -8.78
N ARG A 176 -12.66 1.00 -8.37
CA ARG A 176 -13.68 1.73 -9.14
C ARG A 176 -13.18 2.24 -10.48
N ALA A 177 -11.89 2.57 -10.58
CA ALA A 177 -11.24 2.97 -11.83
C ALA A 177 -10.88 1.78 -12.73
N GLY A 178 -11.28 0.56 -12.38
CA GLY A 178 -11.11 -0.62 -13.22
C GLY A 178 -9.67 -1.14 -13.32
N LEU A 179 -8.81 -0.83 -12.33
CA LEU A 179 -7.41 -1.25 -12.35
C LEU A 179 -7.24 -2.74 -11.99
N GLY A 180 -8.13 -3.28 -11.17
CA GLY A 180 -7.95 -4.60 -10.58
C GLY A 180 -9.12 -5.07 -9.74
N TRP A 181 -8.96 -6.22 -9.08
CA TRP A 181 -9.95 -6.80 -8.18
C TRP A 181 -9.40 -6.93 -6.76
N TYR A 182 -10.28 -7.03 -5.77
CA TYR A 182 -9.88 -7.29 -4.38
C TYR A 182 -9.52 -8.76 -4.18
N GLY A 183 -8.29 -9.02 -3.76
CA GLY A 183 -7.85 -10.35 -3.41
C GLY A 183 -8.36 -10.82 -2.07
N LYS A 184 -8.29 -12.13 -1.86
CA LYS A 184 -8.58 -12.72 -0.54
C LYS A 184 -7.60 -12.27 0.55
N ASN A 185 -6.43 -11.76 0.19
CA ASN A 185 -5.46 -11.12 1.10
C ASN A 185 -5.74 -9.62 1.36
N ALA A 186 -6.89 -9.09 0.89
CA ALA A 186 -7.30 -7.70 0.98
C ALA A 186 -6.46 -6.67 0.20
N ASN A 187 -5.43 -7.10 -0.53
CA ASN A 187 -4.74 -6.24 -1.50
C ASN A 187 -5.60 -6.08 -2.77
N LEU A 188 -5.38 -4.99 -3.49
CA LEU A 188 -5.88 -4.88 -4.86
C LEU A 188 -4.88 -5.59 -5.78
N LEU A 189 -5.38 -6.50 -6.63
CA LEU A 189 -4.57 -7.16 -7.65
C LEU A 189 -4.87 -6.54 -8.99
N LEU A 190 -3.85 -5.92 -9.59
CA LEU A 190 -3.95 -5.38 -10.93
C LEU A 190 -4.07 -6.51 -11.94
N GLU A 191 -4.94 -6.30 -12.93
CA GLU A 191 -5.19 -7.30 -13.96
C GLU A 191 -3.90 -7.69 -14.68
N GLY A 192 -3.55 -8.98 -14.58
CA GLY A 192 -2.36 -9.54 -15.19
C GLY A 192 -1.04 -9.07 -14.59
N LEU A 193 -1.02 -8.35 -13.47
CA LEU A 193 0.21 -7.86 -12.82
C LEU A 193 0.27 -8.16 -11.30
N GLY A 194 -0.88 -8.42 -10.67
CA GLY A 194 -0.96 -8.74 -9.24
C GLY A 194 -0.77 -7.54 -8.31
N SER A 195 -0.21 -7.75 -7.12
CA SER A 195 -0.30 -6.77 -6.01
C SER A 195 0.97 -6.00 -5.66
N TRP A 196 2.08 -6.20 -6.38
CA TRP A 196 3.34 -5.47 -6.12
C TRP A 196 3.33 -4.02 -6.61
N PHE A 197 2.31 -3.25 -6.24
CA PHE A 197 2.10 -1.87 -6.67
C PHE A 197 1.76 -0.96 -5.50
N VAL A 198 2.38 0.21 -5.49
CA VAL A 198 1.88 1.35 -4.72
C VAL A 198 0.74 2.00 -5.50
N LEU A 199 -0.24 2.53 -4.77
CA LEU A 199 -1.42 3.20 -5.32
C LEU A 199 -1.41 4.67 -4.90
N GLY A 200 -1.99 5.51 -5.74
CA GLY A 200 -2.15 6.93 -5.49
C GLY A 200 -3.17 7.50 -6.45
N CYS A 201 -3.69 8.68 -6.12
CA CYS A 201 -4.71 9.31 -6.92
C CYS A 201 -4.58 10.83 -6.95
N LEU A 202 -5.26 11.42 -7.93
CA LEU A 202 -5.41 12.85 -8.14
C LEU A 202 -6.90 13.18 -8.17
N VAL A 203 -7.38 13.81 -7.12
CA VAL A 203 -8.78 14.23 -6.99
C VAL A 203 -8.92 15.62 -7.58
N THR A 204 -9.89 15.82 -8.47
CA THR A 204 -10.05 17.07 -9.21
C THR A 204 -11.50 17.50 -9.39
N THR A 205 -11.71 18.81 -9.54
CA THR A 205 -13.00 19.41 -9.92
C THR A 205 -13.32 19.28 -11.42
N ALA A 206 -12.36 18.83 -12.24
CA ALA A 206 -12.59 18.59 -13.66
C ALA A 206 -13.54 17.40 -13.86
N GLU A 207 -14.46 17.52 -14.82
CA GLU A 207 -15.24 16.40 -15.32
C GLU A 207 -14.40 15.66 -16.35
N LEU A 208 -14.06 14.40 -16.05
CA LEU A 208 -13.22 13.54 -16.86
C LEU A 208 -13.99 12.29 -17.25
N THR A 209 -13.68 11.75 -18.42
CA THR A 209 -14.29 10.50 -18.89
C THR A 209 -13.84 9.34 -18.01
N THR A 210 -14.78 8.62 -17.40
CA THR A 210 -14.49 7.50 -16.50
C THR A 210 -14.02 6.27 -17.28
N THR A 211 -13.22 5.44 -16.61
CA THR A 211 -12.88 4.11 -17.14
C THR A 211 -14.05 3.17 -16.91
N GLU A 212 -14.82 2.87 -17.97
CA GLU A 212 -15.94 1.95 -17.91
C GLU A 212 -15.47 0.49 -18.00
N ARG A 213 -14.95 -0.04 -16.88
CA ARG A 213 -14.52 -1.44 -16.83
C ARG A 213 -14.53 -2.01 -15.43
N GLU A 214 -15.24 -3.12 -15.26
CA GLU A 214 -15.07 -3.99 -14.10
C GLU A 214 -13.99 -5.05 -14.40
N VAL A 215 -13.14 -5.32 -13.41
CA VAL A 215 -12.15 -6.40 -13.48
C VAL A 215 -12.66 -7.58 -12.67
N ALA A 216 -12.88 -8.71 -13.35
CA ALA A 216 -13.39 -9.92 -12.72
C ALA A 216 -12.44 -10.47 -11.64
N ASP A 217 -13.02 -11.17 -10.67
CA ASP A 217 -12.24 -11.86 -9.64
C ASP A 217 -11.28 -12.90 -10.25
N GLY A 218 -9.99 -12.72 -9.99
CA GLY A 218 -8.92 -13.64 -10.39
C GLY A 218 -8.50 -14.64 -9.31
N CYS A 219 -9.10 -14.63 -8.11
CA CYS A 219 -8.78 -15.56 -7.04
C CYS A 219 -9.45 -16.93 -7.19
N GLY A 220 -10.74 -16.97 -7.60
CA GLY A 220 -11.50 -18.22 -7.70
C GLY A 220 -11.49 -19.02 -6.39
N SER A 221 -11.25 -20.33 -6.46
CA SER A 221 -11.18 -21.21 -5.28
C SER A 221 -9.87 -21.14 -4.50
N CYS A 222 -8.86 -20.40 -4.96
CA CYS A 222 -7.53 -20.33 -4.32
C CYS A 222 -7.63 -19.84 -2.86
N ARG A 223 -6.82 -20.43 -1.97
CA ARG A 223 -6.70 -20.05 -0.54
C ARG A 223 -5.28 -19.82 -0.05
N ARG A 224 -4.28 -19.88 -0.94
CA ARG A 224 -2.84 -19.87 -0.58
C ARG A 224 -2.43 -18.73 0.36
N CYS A 225 -2.94 -17.51 0.16
CA CYS A 225 -2.61 -16.38 1.02
C CYS A 225 -3.19 -16.49 2.44
N ILE A 226 -4.37 -17.10 2.57
CA ILE A 226 -5.01 -17.38 3.86
C ILE A 226 -4.15 -18.42 4.60
N ASP A 227 -3.82 -19.52 3.91
CA ASP A 227 -3.08 -20.64 4.49
C ASP A 227 -1.62 -20.26 4.82
N ALA A 228 -1.02 -19.36 4.05
CA ALA A 228 0.34 -18.87 4.27
C ALA A 228 0.44 -17.76 5.34
N CYS A 229 -0.68 -17.20 5.81
CA CYS A 229 -0.64 -16.13 6.79
C CYS A 229 -0.14 -16.65 8.15
N PRO A 230 1.02 -16.20 8.64
CA PRO A 230 1.70 -16.82 9.79
C PRO A 230 0.93 -16.67 11.12
N THR A 231 -0.05 -15.77 11.17
CA THR A 231 -0.86 -15.47 12.36
C THR A 231 -2.35 -15.68 12.12
N ALA A 232 -2.74 -16.26 10.97
CA ALA A 232 -4.14 -16.39 10.54
C ALA A 232 -4.92 -15.05 10.65
N ALA A 233 -4.27 -13.95 10.24
CA ALA A 233 -4.87 -12.62 10.25
C ALA A 233 -5.95 -12.43 9.18
N ILE A 234 -5.90 -13.21 8.08
CA ILE A 234 -6.97 -13.20 7.07
C ILE A 234 -8.08 -14.12 7.57
N VAL A 235 -9.05 -13.54 8.28
CA VAL A 235 -10.14 -14.28 8.95
C VAL A 235 -11.21 -14.75 7.97
N GLU A 236 -11.41 -14.00 6.89
CA GLU A 236 -12.31 -14.31 5.77
C GLU A 236 -11.71 -13.77 4.47
N PRO A 237 -12.14 -14.26 3.28
CA PRO A 237 -11.71 -13.70 2.00
C PRO A 237 -11.83 -12.17 1.94
N GLY A 238 -10.69 -11.46 1.94
CA GLY A 238 -10.65 -10.00 1.85
C GLY A 238 -10.84 -9.26 3.19
N VAL A 239 -10.90 -9.99 4.31
CA VAL A 239 -11.04 -9.43 5.66
C VAL A 239 -9.80 -9.79 6.48
N VAL A 240 -9.10 -8.76 6.94
CA VAL A 240 -7.89 -8.88 7.77
C VAL A 240 -8.17 -8.34 9.16
N ASP A 241 -7.92 -9.14 10.19
CA ASP A 241 -7.88 -8.71 11.58
C ASP A 241 -6.53 -8.02 11.86
N ALA A 242 -6.56 -6.69 12.01
CA ALA A 242 -5.38 -5.86 12.23
C ALA A 242 -4.61 -6.28 13.50
N ARG A 243 -5.30 -6.82 14.50
CA ARG A 243 -4.71 -7.26 15.78
C ARG A 243 -3.82 -8.49 15.62
N ARG A 244 -3.89 -9.17 14.47
CA ARG A 244 -3.10 -10.36 14.15
C ARG A 244 -2.10 -10.11 13.03
N CYS A 245 -2.35 -9.12 12.17
CA CYS A 245 -1.53 -8.85 11.01
C CYS A 245 -0.11 -8.41 11.41
N LEU A 246 0.93 -9.18 11.03
CA LEU A 246 2.31 -8.83 11.38
C LEU A 246 2.72 -7.44 10.86
N ALA A 247 2.27 -7.04 9.67
CA ALA A 247 2.54 -5.71 9.14
C ALA A 247 1.99 -4.60 10.05
N TRP A 248 0.88 -4.84 10.75
CA TRP A 248 0.32 -3.93 11.75
C TRP A 248 1.04 -4.02 13.09
N LEU A 249 1.25 -5.24 13.60
CA LEU A 249 1.85 -5.49 14.92
C LEU A 249 3.27 -4.92 15.03
N LEU A 250 4.03 -4.95 13.93
CA LEU A 250 5.37 -4.36 13.86
C LEU A 250 5.36 -2.84 13.98
N GLN A 251 4.27 -2.15 13.61
CA GLN A 251 4.17 -0.70 13.59
C GLN A 251 3.50 -0.11 14.84
N LYS A 252 2.57 -0.85 15.46
CA LYS A 252 1.80 -0.31 16.59
C LYS A 252 2.67 -0.12 17.85
N PRO A 253 2.44 0.94 18.64
CA PRO A 253 2.99 1.08 19.99
C PRO A 253 2.57 -0.05 20.94
N GLY A 254 3.36 -0.24 21.99
CA GLY A 254 3.07 -1.15 23.11
C GLY A 254 3.80 -2.50 23.04
N THR A 255 3.43 -3.42 23.92
CA THR A 255 4.00 -4.77 23.95
C THR A 255 3.60 -5.57 22.72
N PHE A 256 4.57 -6.27 22.12
CA PHE A 256 4.28 -7.21 21.05
C PHE A 256 3.68 -8.47 21.68
N ASP A 257 2.47 -8.81 21.27
CA ASP A 257 1.70 -9.91 21.86
C ASP A 257 2.52 -11.22 21.85
N PRO A 258 2.77 -11.84 23.01
CA PRO A 258 3.55 -13.06 23.14
C PRO A 258 3.16 -14.18 22.18
N GLN A 259 1.87 -14.30 21.83
CA GLN A 259 1.37 -15.38 20.97
C GLN A 259 1.89 -15.29 19.52
N TYR A 260 2.28 -14.09 19.07
CA TYR A 260 2.76 -13.86 17.69
C TYR A 260 4.27 -13.68 17.60
N ARG A 261 5.01 -13.64 18.72
CA ARG A 261 6.47 -13.38 18.71
C ARG A 261 7.25 -14.41 17.91
N VAL A 262 6.84 -15.69 17.95
CA VAL A 262 7.45 -16.76 17.15
C VAL A 262 7.13 -16.58 15.66
N ALA A 263 5.87 -16.30 15.35
CA ALA A 263 5.37 -16.13 13.98
C ALA A 263 6.02 -14.94 13.26
N LEU A 264 6.50 -13.94 14.02
CA LEU A 264 7.24 -12.80 13.48
C LEU A 264 8.44 -13.25 12.62
N GLY A 265 9.15 -14.29 13.06
CA GLY A 265 10.43 -14.69 12.46
C GLY A 265 11.44 -13.53 12.52
N THR A 266 12.15 -13.31 11.42
CA THR A 266 13.16 -12.24 11.31
C THR A 266 12.62 -10.95 10.67
N ARG A 267 11.30 -10.76 10.58
CA ARG A 267 10.70 -9.54 10.00
C ARG A 267 10.86 -8.37 10.97
N ILE A 268 11.53 -7.31 10.55
CA ILE A 268 11.67 -6.07 11.34
C ILE A 268 10.60 -5.04 11.02
N TYR A 269 10.10 -5.04 9.79
CA TYR A 269 9.10 -4.09 9.32
C TYR A 269 8.29 -4.66 8.15
N GLY A 270 6.96 -4.63 8.28
CA GLY A 270 6.03 -5.19 7.29
C GLY A 270 6.00 -6.72 7.23
N CYS A 271 5.15 -7.27 6.36
CA CYS A 271 5.06 -8.71 6.08
C CYS A 271 4.51 -8.93 4.67
N ASP A 272 5.23 -9.71 3.88
CA ASP A 272 4.92 -9.97 2.46
C ASP A 272 4.33 -11.35 2.19
N ASP A 273 4.23 -12.22 3.19
CA ASP A 273 3.87 -13.63 3.05
C ASP A 273 2.57 -13.87 2.25
N CYS A 274 1.55 -13.04 2.49
CA CYS A 274 0.27 -13.16 1.79
C CYS A 274 0.34 -12.71 0.32
N GLN A 275 1.35 -11.94 -0.06
CA GLN A 275 1.67 -11.54 -1.44
C GLN A 275 2.61 -12.56 -2.09
N GLU A 276 3.64 -13.02 -1.39
CA GLU A 276 4.59 -14.03 -1.87
C GLU A 276 3.90 -15.38 -2.14
N ALA A 277 2.86 -15.73 -1.38
CA ALA A 277 2.04 -16.92 -1.63
C ALA A 277 1.00 -16.75 -2.76
N CYS A 278 0.78 -15.52 -3.25
CA CYS A 278 -0.31 -15.19 -4.17
C CYS A 278 0.08 -15.46 -5.63
N PRO A 279 -0.56 -16.43 -6.33
CA PRO A 279 -0.15 -16.78 -7.69
C PRO A 279 -0.26 -15.65 -8.72
N PRO A 280 -1.34 -14.83 -8.76
CA PRO A 280 -1.39 -13.67 -9.65
C PRO A 280 -0.26 -12.66 -9.41
N THR A 281 0.13 -12.46 -8.15
CA THR A 281 1.21 -11.54 -7.74
C THR A 281 2.59 -12.03 -8.18
N MET A 282 2.87 -13.33 -8.08
CA MET A 282 4.19 -13.86 -8.41
C MET A 282 4.42 -14.12 -9.90
N ARG A 283 3.37 -14.36 -10.70
CA ARG A 283 3.53 -14.81 -12.10
C ARG A 283 3.95 -13.71 -13.09
N ARG A 284 3.62 -12.44 -12.81
CA ARG A 284 3.74 -11.34 -13.77
C ARG A 284 4.20 -10.03 -13.10
N ALA A 285 5.03 -10.15 -12.07
CA ALA A 285 5.58 -8.99 -11.39
C ALA A 285 6.40 -8.12 -12.36
N LEU A 286 6.14 -6.81 -12.36
CA LEU A 286 6.91 -5.87 -13.17
C LEU A 286 8.17 -5.48 -12.41
N ASP A 287 9.30 -6.02 -12.84
CA ASP A 287 10.58 -5.80 -12.17
C ASP A 287 11.10 -4.37 -12.35
N ARG A 288 11.42 -3.74 -11.22
CA ARG A 288 12.03 -2.41 -11.11
C ARG A 288 13.30 -2.42 -10.24
N THR A 289 14.00 -3.55 -10.20
CA THR A 289 15.30 -3.70 -9.52
C THR A 289 16.30 -2.64 -9.97
N VAL A 290 16.90 -1.92 -9.02
CA VAL A 290 17.93 -0.89 -9.30
C VAL A 290 19.30 -1.18 -8.68
N GLY A 291 19.53 -2.40 -8.17
CA GLY A 291 20.83 -2.89 -7.70
C GLY A 291 21.21 -2.50 -6.26
N ASP A 292 20.51 -1.54 -5.65
CA ASP A 292 20.71 -1.10 -4.26
C ASP A 292 19.38 -1.16 -3.49
N GLU A 293 18.85 -2.37 -3.36
CA GLU A 293 17.64 -2.59 -2.56
C GLU A 293 18.05 -2.96 -1.14
N ARG A 294 17.65 -2.15 -0.17
CA ARG A 294 17.88 -2.48 1.24
C ARG A 294 16.86 -3.52 1.70
N THR A 295 17.20 -4.80 1.50
CA THR A 295 16.30 -5.93 1.82
C THR A 295 16.34 -6.30 3.30
N THR A 296 17.43 -5.98 3.99
CA THR A 296 17.64 -6.20 5.43
C THR A 296 18.26 -4.99 6.12
N VAL A 297 18.16 -4.99 7.45
CA VAL A 297 18.98 -4.17 8.37
C VAL A 297 19.61 -5.10 9.40
N ASP A 298 20.76 -4.73 9.96
CA ASP A 298 21.34 -5.47 11.06
C ASP A 298 20.60 -5.18 12.39
N ALA A 299 20.02 -6.21 12.98
CA ALA A 299 19.35 -6.10 14.28
C ALA A 299 20.31 -5.66 15.40
N ILE A 300 21.60 -6.03 15.33
CA ILE A 300 22.61 -5.61 16.30
C ILE A 300 22.90 -4.12 16.18
N GLU A 301 23.01 -3.57 14.97
CA GLU A 301 23.18 -2.12 14.76
C GLU A 301 21.98 -1.36 15.36
N LEU A 302 20.75 -1.80 15.07
CA LEU A 302 19.54 -1.15 15.61
C LEU A 302 19.49 -1.13 17.15
N LEU A 303 20.06 -2.16 17.79
CA LEU A 303 20.07 -2.33 19.24
C LEU A 303 21.27 -1.65 19.92
N THR A 304 22.33 -1.31 19.19
CA THR A 304 23.53 -0.69 19.77
C THR A 304 23.62 0.80 19.45
N ALA A 305 23.08 1.22 18.31
CA ALA A 305 23.12 2.59 17.81
C ALA A 305 22.34 3.59 18.67
N SER A 306 22.69 4.87 18.49
CA SER A 306 21.95 6.00 19.07
C SER A 306 20.56 6.13 18.47
N ASP A 307 19.66 6.83 19.17
CA ASP A 307 18.29 7.07 18.70
C ASP A 307 18.24 7.76 17.34
N ALA A 308 19.10 8.77 17.14
CA ALA A 308 19.22 9.48 15.87
C ALA A 308 19.63 8.53 14.73
N ARG A 309 20.60 7.64 14.99
CA ARG A 309 21.06 6.66 14.00
C ARG A 309 19.97 5.61 13.69
N VAL A 310 19.23 5.14 14.69
CA VAL A 310 18.08 4.23 14.43
C VAL A 310 17.05 4.90 13.53
N LEU A 311 16.72 6.17 13.79
CA LEU A 311 15.75 6.91 12.98
C LEU A 311 16.25 7.20 11.55
N GLU A 312 17.55 7.40 11.37
CA GLU A 312 18.18 7.47 10.05
C GLU A 312 18.07 6.12 9.31
N LEU A 313 18.38 5.01 9.99
CA LEU A 313 18.36 3.67 9.39
C LEU A 313 16.97 3.25 8.93
N VAL A 314 15.92 3.59 9.68
CA VAL A 314 14.54 3.26 9.29
C VAL A 314 13.95 4.25 8.29
N GLY A 315 14.61 5.41 8.08
CA GLY A 315 14.20 6.41 7.09
C GLY A 315 12.71 6.73 7.13
N GLU A 316 12.05 6.50 5.99
CA GLU A 316 10.63 6.79 5.71
C GLU A 316 9.64 5.77 6.31
N TRP A 317 10.10 4.78 7.09
CA TRP A 317 9.18 3.87 7.77
C TRP A 317 8.23 4.65 8.69
N TYR A 318 6.97 4.21 8.74
CA TYR A 318 6.06 4.64 9.78
C TYR A 318 6.52 4.06 11.11
N VAL A 319 7.07 4.92 11.96
CA VAL A 319 7.42 4.63 13.35
C VAL A 319 6.58 5.57 14.20
N ALA A 320 5.68 5.01 15.00
CA ALA A 320 4.77 5.79 15.83
C ALA A 320 5.55 6.80 16.70
N ASP A 321 5.15 8.07 16.61
CA ASP A 321 5.78 9.23 17.26
C ASP A 321 7.28 9.39 16.96
N ARG A 322 7.77 8.77 15.86
CA ARG A 322 9.21 8.65 15.53
C ARG A 322 10.04 8.16 16.72
N ASN A 323 9.48 7.24 17.50
CA ASN A 323 10.15 6.70 18.68
C ASN A 323 10.93 5.40 18.34
N PRO A 324 12.28 5.39 18.43
CA PRO A 324 13.10 4.23 18.08
C PRO A 324 12.89 3.03 19.02
N ARG A 325 12.23 3.23 20.17
CA ARG A 325 11.82 2.15 21.08
C ARG A 325 11.04 1.04 20.37
N TRP A 326 10.14 1.39 19.44
CA TRP A 326 9.34 0.41 18.71
C TRP A 326 10.18 -0.45 17.75
N VAL A 327 11.21 0.16 17.16
CA VAL A 327 12.16 -0.53 16.28
C VAL A 327 13.00 -1.51 17.10
N ARG A 328 13.52 -1.08 18.25
CA ARG A 328 14.31 -1.93 19.16
C ARG A 328 13.50 -3.07 19.75
N ARG A 329 12.23 -2.83 20.10
CA ARG A 329 11.28 -3.88 20.49
C ARG A 329 11.22 -4.98 19.44
N ASN A 330 11.08 -4.61 18.17
CA ASN A 330 11.04 -5.57 17.06
C ASN A 330 12.40 -6.27 16.89
N ALA A 331 13.51 -5.52 16.96
CA ALA A 331 14.86 -6.07 16.80
C ALA A 331 15.21 -7.12 17.88
N LEU A 332 14.77 -6.93 19.13
CA LEU A 332 14.93 -7.94 20.18
C LEU A 332 14.21 -9.25 19.84
N LEU A 333 12.99 -9.18 19.27
CA LEU A 333 12.28 -10.37 18.81
C LEU A 333 12.99 -11.03 17.62
N VAL A 334 13.54 -10.22 16.70
CA VAL A 334 14.36 -10.72 15.59
C VAL A 334 15.59 -11.46 16.12
N LEU A 335 16.31 -10.92 17.11
CA LEU A 335 17.43 -11.64 17.75
C LEU A 335 16.98 -13.00 18.27
N GLY A 336 15.91 -13.05 19.07
CA GLY A 336 15.37 -14.31 19.59
C GLY A 336 14.99 -15.31 18.49
N ASN A 337 14.44 -14.83 17.37
CA ASN A 337 14.04 -15.66 16.23
C ASN A 337 15.19 -16.04 15.29
N SER A 338 16.31 -15.31 15.30
CA SER A 338 17.43 -15.54 14.38
C SER A 338 18.15 -16.87 14.63
N GLY A 339 18.12 -17.37 15.88
CA GLY A 339 18.90 -18.52 16.31
C GLY A 339 20.39 -18.25 16.48
N VAL A 340 20.88 -17.02 16.21
CA VAL A 340 22.29 -16.64 16.34
C VAL A 340 22.66 -16.51 17.82
N ARG A 341 23.78 -17.13 18.22
CA ARG A 341 24.27 -17.18 19.61
C ARG A 341 25.77 -16.90 19.65
N ASN A 342 26.16 -15.65 19.48
CA ASN A 342 27.54 -15.18 19.59
C ASN A 342 27.67 -14.15 20.73
N ASP A 343 28.91 -13.74 21.03
CA ASP A 343 29.21 -12.83 22.14
C ASP A 343 28.53 -11.46 21.98
N ASP A 344 28.38 -10.97 20.74
CA ASP A 344 27.67 -9.72 20.45
C ASP A 344 26.19 -9.80 20.84
N VAL A 345 25.51 -10.90 20.47
CA VAL A 345 24.10 -11.14 20.83
C VAL A 345 23.96 -11.24 22.35
N VAL A 346 24.85 -11.95 23.03
CA VAL A 346 24.82 -12.09 24.50
C VAL A 346 25.00 -10.71 25.16
N THR A 347 25.98 -9.92 24.70
CA THR A 347 26.27 -8.58 25.22
C THR A 347 25.10 -7.61 25.00
N VAL A 348 24.48 -7.64 23.82
CA VAL A 348 23.30 -6.82 23.53
C VAL A 348 22.13 -7.22 24.42
N LEU A 349 21.81 -8.51 24.54
CA LEU A 349 20.72 -8.96 25.39
C LEU A 349 20.96 -8.60 26.87
N ALA A 350 22.18 -8.79 27.37
CA ALA A 350 22.59 -8.36 28.70
C ALA A 350 22.27 -6.88 28.97
N ARG A 351 22.64 -5.99 28.04
CA ARG A 351 22.36 -4.55 28.14
C ARG A 351 20.86 -4.26 28.31
N TYR A 352 19.99 -4.92 27.53
CA TYR A 352 18.54 -4.69 27.60
C TYR A 352 17.87 -5.39 28.78
N LEU A 353 18.40 -6.53 29.23
CA LEU A 353 17.93 -7.22 30.45
C LEU A 353 18.15 -6.37 31.70
N HIS A 354 19.25 -5.61 31.74
CA HIS A 354 19.65 -4.77 32.88
C HIS A 354 19.28 -3.28 32.72
N GLY A 355 18.75 -2.88 31.56
CA GLY A 355 18.35 -1.49 31.29
C GLY A 355 16.99 -1.11 31.89
N ASP A 356 16.71 0.18 32.04
CA ASP A 356 15.53 0.68 32.77
C ASP A 356 14.19 0.58 32.02
N ASP A 357 14.20 0.37 30.70
CA ASP A 357 12.97 0.28 29.90
C ASP A 357 12.31 -1.10 30.08
N GLU A 358 11.21 -1.14 30.86
CA GLU A 358 10.45 -2.37 31.14
C GLU A 358 9.99 -3.12 29.90
N LEU A 359 9.55 -2.41 28.85
CA LEU A 359 9.11 -3.02 27.60
C LEU A 359 10.27 -3.72 26.91
N LEU A 360 11.39 -3.04 26.75
CA LEU A 360 12.55 -3.61 26.06
C LEU A 360 13.16 -4.74 26.87
N ARG A 361 13.21 -4.62 28.19
CA ARG A 361 13.63 -5.69 29.10
C ARG A 361 12.75 -6.93 28.96
N GLU A 362 11.43 -6.80 28.90
CA GLU A 362 10.50 -7.91 28.66
C GLU A 362 10.80 -8.64 27.33
N HIS A 363 11.09 -7.88 26.26
CA HIS A 363 11.39 -8.45 24.94
C HIS A 363 12.77 -9.10 24.91
N ALA A 364 13.75 -8.55 25.63
CA ALA A 364 15.08 -9.13 25.80
C ALA A 364 15.02 -10.43 26.61
N GLN A 365 14.20 -10.50 27.67
CA GLN A 365 13.95 -11.72 28.44
C GLN A 365 13.40 -12.83 27.54
N TRP A 366 12.39 -12.51 26.73
CA TRP A 366 11.83 -13.47 25.78
C TRP A 366 12.88 -13.94 24.75
N ALA A 367 13.69 -13.02 24.22
CA ALA A 367 14.73 -13.35 23.25
C ALA A 367 15.81 -14.26 23.84
N ALA A 368 16.29 -13.96 25.05
CA ALA A 368 17.27 -14.78 25.76
C ALA A 368 16.74 -16.19 26.06
N GLN A 369 15.51 -16.30 26.55
CA GLN A 369 14.85 -17.59 26.80
C GLN A 369 14.72 -18.40 25.51
N ARG A 370 14.32 -17.77 24.40
CA ARG A 370 14.20 -18.44 23.10
C ARG A 370 15.54 -18.94 22.56
N LEU A 371 16.61 -18.21 22.82
CA LEU A 371 17.98 -18.63 22.49
C LEU A 371 18.58 -19.59 23.53
N GLY A 372 17.84 -19.99 24.56
CA GLY A 372 18.35 -20.88 25.62
C GLY A 372 19.52 -20.29 26.41
N LEU A 373 19.63 -18.95 26.44
CA LEU A 373 20.63 -18.25 27.22
C LEU A 373 20.11 -18.12 28.66
N SER A 374 20.91 -18.54 29.63
CA SER A 374 20.57 -18.40 31.04
C SER A 374 20.47 -16.91 31.40
N VAL A 375 19.30 -16.48 31.89
CA VAL A 375 18.98 -15.10 32.31
C VAL A 375 19.90 -14.60 33.45
N SER A 376 20.72 -15.49 34.02
CA SER A 376 21.94 -15.14 34.76
C SER A 376 23.01 -14.63 33.81
N VAL A 377 22.76 -13.48 33.17
CA VAL A 377 23.84 -12.56 32.84
C VAL A 377 24.29 -12.02 34.20
N ALA A 378 25.16 -12.79 34.85
CA ALA A 378 25.73 -12.42 36.12
C ALA A 378 26.34 -11.03 35.98
N SER A 379 26.10 -10.25 37.01
CA SER A 379 26.50 -8.90 37.39
C SER A 379 27.97 -8.47 37.12
N GLU A 380 28.73 -9.18 36.30
CA GLU A 380 30.18 -9.04 36.13
C GLU A 380 30.62 -8.51 34.76
N CYS A 381 29.70 -8.18 33.85
CA CYS A 381 30.05 -7.55 32.58
C CYS A 381 29.29 -6.24 32.37
N VAL A 382 29.61 -5.25 33.20
CA VAL A 382 29.40 -3.84 32.88
C VAL A 382 30.71 -3.11 33.17
N PRO A 383 31.49 -2.71 32.15
CA PRO A 383 32.41 -1.58 32.26
C PRO A 383 31.64 -0.26 32.39
#